data_AF-A0AAW4Y9U1-F1
#
_entry.id   AF-A0AAW4Y9U1-F1
#
_cell.length_a   1.000
_cell.length_b   1.000
_cell.length_c   1.000
_cell.angle_alpha   90.00
_cell.angle_beta   90.00
_cell.angle_gamma   90.00
#
_symmetry.space_group_name_H-M   'P 1'
#
loop_
_entity.id
_entity.type
_entity.pdbx_description
1 polymer ?
#
loop_
_entity_poly.entity_id
_entity_poly.type
_entity_poly.pdbx_seq_one_letter_code
_entity_poly.pdbx_strand_id
1 'polypeptide(L)' 'MRKLGYKNILIDFDDTIVDFYDAEEWAFHYMANVFNHKATKDDFLTFKKINHQHWEAFQQNKLSKS' A
#
# COMPACT_ATOMS: atom_id res chain seq x y z
N MET A 1 -28.99 -10.20 -30.27
CA MET A 1 -28.00 -10.75 -29.31
C MET A 1 -28.18 -10.06 -27.97
N ARG A 2 -28.40 -10.78 -26.86
CA ARG A 2 -28.39 -10.14 -25.52
C ARG A 2 -26.95 -9.83 -25.13
N LYS A 3 -26.65 -8.59 -24.72
CA LYS A 3 -25.39 -8.27 -24.05
C LYS A 3 -25.36 -9.03 -22.72
N LEU A 4 -24.34 -9.86 -22.50
CA LEU A 4 -24.00 -10.30 -21.16
C LEU A 4 -23.48 -9.08 -20.40
N GLY A 5 -24.20 -8.67 -19.36
CA GLY A 5 -23.72 -7.70 -18.38
C GLY A 5 -23.31 -8.42 -17.10
N TYR A 6 -22.24 -7.95 -16.48
CA TYR A 6 -21.89 -8.37 -15.12
C TYR A 6 -22.92 -7.79 -14.14
N LYS A 7 -23.47 -8.63 -13.26
CA LYS A 7 -24.40 -8.18 -12.21
C LYS A 7 -23.69 -7.58 -11.01
N ASN A 8 -22.47 -8.06 -10.74
CA ASN A 8 -21.64 -7.65 -9.62
C ASN A 8 -20.22 -7.41 -10.13
N ILE A 9 -19.57 -6.37 -9.62
CA ILE A 9 -18.16 -6.09 -9.81
C ILE A 9 -17.56 -5.95 -8.41
N LEU A 10 -16.47 -6.69 -8.17
CA LEU A 10 -15.66 -6.54 -6.96
C LEU A 10 -14.42 -5.76 -7.37
N ILE A 11 -14.18 -4.65 -6.69
CA ILE A 11 -13.11 -3.72 -6.99
C ILE A 11 -12.25 -3.62 -5.74
N ASP A 12 -10.94 -3.70 -5.92
CA ASP A 12 -9.97 -3.44 -4.87
C ASP A 12 -9.96 -1.94 -4.51
N PHE A 13 -9.46 -1.61 -3.33
CA PHE A 13 -9.46 -0.23 -2.85
C PHE A 13 -8.17 0.49 -3.25
N ASP A 14 -7.05 0.07 -2.65
CA ASP A 14 -5.75 0.70 -2.77
C ASP A 14 -5.20 0.57 -4.20
N ASP A 15 -4.69 1.68 -4.74
CA ASP A 15 -4.16 1.80 -6.11
C ASP A 15 -5.11 1.35 -7.24
N THR A 16 -6.40 1.14 -6.92
CA THR A 16 -7.44 0.75 -7.87
C THR A 16 -8.52 1.82 -7.99
N ILE A 17 -9.03 2.33 -6.87
CA ILE A 17 -9.99 3.45 -6.85
C ILE A 17 -9.50 4.66 -6.05
N VAL A 18 -8.45 4.50 -5.25
CA VAL A 18 -7.76 5.60 -4.55
C VAL A 18 -6.27 5.60 -4.88
N ASP A 19 -5.66 6.78 -4.86
CA ASP A 19 -4.21 6.94 -4.96
C ASP A 19 -3.59 6.67 -3.59
N PHE A 20 -3.34 5.39 -3.32
CA PHE A 20 -2.74 4.98 -2.05
C PHE A 20 -1.25 5.34 -2.02
N TYR A 21 -0.59 5.34 -3.18
CA TYR A 21 0.80 5.74 -3.29
C TYR A 21 1.08 7.16 -2.75
N ASP A 22 0.30 8.16 -3.17
CA ASP A 22 0.46 9.55 -2.69
C ASP A 22 0.20 9.65 -1.17
N ALA A 23 -0.83 8.95 -0.69
CA ALA A 23 -1.15 8.90 0.73
C ALA A 23 -0.05 8.22 1.57
N GLU A 24 0.54 7.13 1.06
CA GLU A 24 1.63 6.38 1.70
C GLU A 24 2.90 7.23 1.78
N GLU A 25 3.28 7.91 0.70
CA GLU A 25 4.46 8.79 0.66
C GLU A 25 4.29 9.96 1.63
N TRP A 26 3.12 10.61 1.65
CA TRP A 26 2.83 11.67 2.60
C TRP A 26 2.93 11.20 4.05
N ALA A 27 2.29 10.08 4.39
CA ALA A 27 2.28 9.55 5.75
C ALA A 27 3.67 9.14 6.22
N PHE A 28 4.47 8.53 5.34
CA PHE A 28 5.86 8.16 5.63
C PHE A 28 6.70 9.39 6.00
N HIS A 29 6.67 10.44 5.17
CA HIS A 29 7.44 11.65 5.43
C HIS A 29 6.93 12.43 6.65
N TYR A 30 5.61 12.46 6.87
CA TYR A 30 5.03 13.04 8.07
C TYR A 30 5.54 12.33 9.33
N MET A 31 5.50 11.00 9.35
CA MET A 31 6.01 10.19 10.45
C MET A 31 7.51 10.42 10.69
N ALA A 32 8.32 10.39 9.63
CA ALA A 32 9.75 10.67 9.73
C ALA A 32 10.02 12.04 10.39
N ASN A 33 9.27 13.07 9.98
CA ASN A 33 9.38 14.40 10.55
C ASN A 33 9.00 14.44 12.04
N VAL A 34 7.94 13.74 12.46
CA VAL A 34 7.54 13.62 13.88
C VAL A 34 8.67 13.06 14.74
N PHE A 35 9.49 12.16 14.20
CA PHE A 35 10.67 11.61 14.88
C PHE A 35 11.97 12.40 14.61
N ASN A 36 11.87 13.67 14.16
CA ASN A 36 12.99 14.54 13.82
C ASN A 36 13.96 13.94 12.79
N HIS A 37 13.46 13.06 11.91
CA HIS A 37 14.24 12.44 10.84
C HIS A 37 13.86 13.05 9.49
N LYS A 38 14.87 13.50 8.73
CA LYS A 38 14.69 13.97 7.36
C LYS A 38 14.83 12.79 6.40
N ALA A 39 13.74 12.06 6.20
CA ALA A 39 13.72 10.94 5.27
C ALA A 39 13.87 11.42 3.82
N THR A 40 14.74 10.74 3.09
CA THR A 40 14.96 10.93 1.65
C THR A 40 13.96 10.11 0.84
N LYS A 41 13.96 10.32 -0.48
CA LYS A 41 13.21 9.48 -1.41
C LYS A 41 13.68 8.03 -1.39
N ASP A 42 14.98 7.78 -1.21
CA ASP A 42 15.53 6.42 -1.14
C ASP A 42 15.10 5.70 0.14
N ASP A 43 14.93 6.43 1.24
CA ASP A 43 14.38 5.89 2.48
C ASP A 43 12.92 5.45 2.27
N PHE A 44 12.12 6.26 1.57
CA PHE A 44 10.73 5.89 1.23
C PHE A 44 10.68 4.65 0.32
N LEU A 45 11.51 4.59 -0.73
CA LEU A 45 11.56 3.43 -1.62
C LEU A 45 12.01 2.16 -0.88
N THR A 46 12.94 2.31 0.07
CA THR A 46 13.41 1.20 0.92
C THR A 46 12.30 0.73 1.86
N PHE A 47 11.62 1.65 2.54
CA PHE A 47 10.44 1.37 3.36
C PHE A 47 9.37 0.64 2.57
N LYS A 48 8.98 1.15 1.39
CA LYS A 48 7.94 0.57 0.55
C LYS A 48 8.27 -0.87 0.15
N LYS A 49 9.52 -1.13 -0.22
CA LYS A 49 9.99 -2.49 -0.54
C LYS A 49 9.84 -3.45 0.64
N ILE A 50 10.24 -3.04 1.83
CA ILE A 50 10.15 -3.86 3.05
C ILE A 50 8.68 -4.08 3.43
N ASN A 51 7.87 -3.02 3.41
CA ASN A 51 6.44 -3.08 3.71
C ASN A 51 5.70 -4.02 2.76
N HIS A 52 6.01 -3.96 1.46
CA HIS A 52 5.45 -4.87 0.46
C HIS A 52 5.78 -6.34 0.76
N GLN A 53 7.04 -6.64 1.11
CA GLN A 53 7.44 -8.00 1.49
C GLN A 53 6.71 -8.50 2.74
N HIS A 54 6.43 -7.62 3.70
CA HIS A 54 5.59 -7.97 4.86
C HIS A 54 4.15 -8.28 4.46
N TRP A 55 3.55 -7.52 3.55
CA TRP A 55 2.22 -7.81 3.01
C TRP A 55 2.18 -9.15 2.26
N GLU A 56 3.16 -9.44 1.41
CA GLU A 56 3.27 -10.73 0.71
C GLU A 56 3.38 -11.89 1.70
N ALA A 57 4.20 -11.75 2.73
CA ALA A 57 4.36 -12.77 3.76
C ALA A 57 3.08 -12.94 4.60
N PHE A 58 2.35 -11.85 4.89
CA PHE A 58 1.05 -11.92 5.55
C PHE A 58 0.01 -12.66 4.69
N GLN A 59 -0.09 -12.34 3.40
CA GLN A 59 -0.99 -13.02 2.46
C GLN A 59 -0.67 -14.52 2.31
N GLN A 60 0.60 -14.89 2.47
CA GLN A 60 1.06 -16.28 2.44
C GLN A 60 0.96 -17.00 3.79
N ASN A 61 0.38 -16.38 4.82
CA ASN A 61 0.32 -16.90 6.20
C ASN A 61 1.70 -17.20 6.82
N LYS A 62 2.75 -16.52 6.34
CA LYS A 62 4.12 -16.61 6.87
C LYS A 62 4.39 -15.56 7.95
N LEU A 63 3.57 -14.51 8.01
CA LEU A 63 3.52 -13.53 9.08
C LEU A 63 2.09 -13.46 9.60
N SER A 64 1.95 -13.32 10.92
CA SER A 64 0.69 -12.99 11.57
C SER A 64 0.81 -11.61 12.24
N LYS A 65 -0.33 -11.02 12.59
CA LYS A 65 -0.39 -9.73 13.31
C LYS A 65 0.15 -9.78 14.75
N SER A 66 0.58 -10.96 15.23
CA SER A 66 0.78 -11.32 16.65
C SER A 66 2.25 -11.42 17.01
#